data_AF-A0A4Q5RNG7-F1
#
_entry.id   AF-A0A4Q5RNG7-F1
#
_cell.length_a   1.000
_cell.length_b   1.000
_cell.length_c   1.000
_cell.angle_alpha   90.00
_cell.angle_beta   90.00
_cell.angle_gamma   90.00
#
_symmetry.space_group_name_H-M   'P 1'
#
loop_
_entity.id
_entity.type
_entity.pdbx_description
1 polymer ?
#
loop_
_entity_poly.entity_id
_entity_poly.type
_entity_poly.pdbx_seq_one_letter_code
_entity_poly.pdbx_strand_id
1 'polypeptide(L)'
;MRLRLLLLTGISISTILFSLNSFTVKTVLPAEEGRELFIRYCTTCHLAAEPVSLTKEIWKNHVLPVMASRMGLIYPGYDPLRGLSAEERAIVNKAHIIPDQPVISEENWKKLENYVLKNAPDSVALDEKRLTRNAPLKQFEREDIQIDRTSPSLITSLKYNPQTRTLWIGNFYNKVFTWKYYEGVTQTIDTERPAVDFNFSPNQTYFTEIGKLYPTELSTGSYAFFSSNKAEPMLTT
;
A
#
# COMPACT_ATOMS: atom_id res chain seq x y z
N MET A 1 -55.80 44.01 40.27
CA MET A 1 -54.65 44.30 39.39
C MET A 1 -53.43 43.42 39.66
N ARG A 2 -53.06 43.15 40.92
CA ARG A 2 -51.86 42.37 41.28
C ARG A 2 -51.88 40.88 40.88
N LEU A 3 -53.04 40.21 40.87
CA LEU A 3 -53.15 38.78 40.54
C LEU A 3 -52.96 38.48 39.04
N ARG A 4 -53.47 39.35 38.16
CA ARG A 4 -53.26 39.23 36.70
C ARG A 4 -51.79 39.44 36.31
N LEU A 5 -51.09 40.34 37.01
CA LEU A 5 -49.68 40.60 36.77
C LEU A 5 -48.82 39.38 37.17
N LEU A 6 -49.11 38.75 38.31
CA LEU A 6 -48.43 37.53 38.78
C LEU A 6 -48.67 36.32 37.85
N LEU A 7 -49.89 36.18 37.32
CA LEU A 7 -50.23 35.14 36.34
C LEU A 7 -49.52 35.34 35.00
N LEU A 8 -49.45 36.58 34.51
CA LEU A 8 -48.74 36.92 33.27
C LEU A 8 -47.22 36.75 33.42
N THR A 9 -46.63 37.12 34.56
CA THR A 9 -45.19 36.88 34.80
C THR A 9 -44.89 35.39 34.97
N GLY A 10 -45.78 34.62 35.59
CA GLY A 10 -45.62 33.17 35.72
C GLY A 10 -45.65 32.44 34.38
N ILE A 11 -46.57 32.82 33.48
CA ILE A 11 -46.67 32.26 32.13
C ILE A 11 -45.43 32.62 31.29
N SER A 12 -44.96 33.88 31.35
CA SER A 12 -43.75 34.30 30.64
C SER A 12 -42.47 33.63 31.15
N ILE A 13 -42.35 33.36 32.45
CA ILE A 13 -41.20 32.63 33.01
C ILE A 13 -41.25 31.15 32.61
N SER A 14 -42.43 30.54 32.57
CA SER A 14 -42.61 29.15 32.13
C SER A 14 -42.30 28.95 30.65
N THR A 15 -42.69 29.89 29.77
CA THR A 15 -42.37 29.82 28.34
C THR A 15 -40.88 30.05 28.07
N ILE A 16 -40.21 30.90 28.86
CA ILE A 16 -38.74 31.08 28.80
C ILE A 16 -38.00 29.82 29.27
N LEU A 17 -38.47 29.15 30.33
CA LEU A 17 -37.87 27.90 30.82
C LEU A 17 -38.08 26.72 29.84
N PHE A 18 -39.20 26.69 29.11
CA PHE A 18 -39.43 25.70 28.05
C PHE A 18 -38.63 25.99 26.76
N SER A 19 -38.43 27.26 26.41
CA SER A 19 -37.64 27.63 25.22
C SER A 19 -36.13 27.46 25.43
N LEU A 20 -35.62 27.64 26.65
CA LEU A 20 -34.20 27.43 26.98
C LEU A 20 -33.81 25.94 27.05
N ASN A 21 -34.75 25.02 27.27
CA ASN A 21 -34.50 23.57 27.19
C ASN A 21 -34.46 23.03 25.74
N SER A 22 -34.88 23.81 24.74
CA SER A 22 -34.87 23.38 23.33
C SER A 22 -33.55 23.64 22.59
N PHE A 23 -32.54 24.22 23.25
CA PHE A 23 -31.23 24.54 22.64
C PHE A 23 -30.08 23.65 23.12
N THR A 24 -30.35 22.46 23.66
CA THR A 24 -29.33 21.41 23.67
C THR A 24 -29.30 20.77 22.29
N VAL A 25 -28.50 21.33 21.38
CA VAL A 25 -28.01 20.59 20.22
C VAL A 25 -27.19 19.43 20.79
N LYS A 26 -27.83 18.27 20.99
CA LYS A 26 -27.09 17.02 20.94
C LYS A 26 -26.50 16.98 19.54
N THR A 27 -25.19 17.21 19.43
CA THR A 27 -24.43 16.87 18.23
C THR A 27 -24.39 15.35 18.10
N VAL A 28 -25.55 14.74 17.81
CA VAL A 28 -25.60 13.44 17.17
C VAL A 28 -25.20 13.76 15.73
N LEU A 29 -23.92 13.54 15.41
CA LEU A 29 -23.50 13.47 14.01
C LEU A 29 -24.48 12.52 13.31
N PRO A 30 -25.09 12.90 12.16
CA PRO A 30 -25.97 12.00 11.43
C PRO A 30 -25.29 10.63 11.28
N ALA A 31 -26.05 9.55 11.51
CA ALA A 31 -25.55 8.22 11.24
C ALA A 31 -25.32 8.08 9.74
N GLU A 32 -24.09 8.29 9.29
CA GLU A 32 -23.73 8.20 7.87
C GLU A 32 -23.85 6.77 7.35
N GLU A 33 -24.21 6.65 6.07
CA GLU A 33 -24.29 5.36 5.40
C GLU A 33 -22.89 4.75 5.18
N GLY A 34 -22.80 3.43 5.17
CA GLY A 34 -21.51 2.73 5.00
C GLY A 34 -20.76 3.11 3.71
N ARG A 35 -21.49 3.46 2.65
CA ARG A 35 -20.89 3.96 1.39
C ARG A 35 -20.21 5.31 1.58
N GLU A 36 -20.86 6.25 2.26
CA GLU A 36 -20.33 7.60 2.48
C GLU A 36 -19.09 7.54 3.37
N LEU A 37 -19.15 6.72 4.42
CA LEU A 37 -18.01 6.42 5.28
C LEU A 37 -16.86 5.79 4.47
N PHE A 38 -17.15 4.81 3.62
CA PHE A 38 -16.15 4.18 2.76
C PHE A 38 -15.45 5.21 1.86
N ILE A 39 -16.21 6.05 1.15
CA ILE A 39 -15.62 7.09 0.31
C ILE A 39 -14.81 8.07 1.18
N ARG A 40 -15.38 8.61 2.24
CA ARG A 40 -14.70 9.59 3.10
C ARG A 40 -13.36 9.10 3.62
N TYR A 41 -13.31 7.88 4.16
CA TYR A 41 -12.14 7.38 4.86
C TYR A 41 -11.15 6.69 3.92
N CYS A 42 -11.62 5.93 2.93
CA CYS A 42 -10.76 5.17 2.04
C CYS A 42 -10.16 6.01 0.90
N THR A 43 -10.66 7.24 0.63
CA THR A 43 -10.03 8.15 -0.34
C THR A 43 -8.99 9.09 0.26
N THR A 44 -8.75 9.05 1.57
CA THR A 44 -7.84 9.98 2.25
C THR A 44 -6.38 9.77 1.85
N CYS A 45 -5.97 8.52 1.62
CA CYS A 45 -4.57 8.17 1.33
C CYS A 45 -4.32 7.83 -0.14
N HIS A 46 -5.28 7.21 -0.82
CA HIS A 46 -5.20 6.79 -2.21
C HIS A 46 -6.61 6.71 -2.81
N LEU A 47 -6.73 6.40 -4.10
CA LEU A 47 -8.03 6.17 -4.71
C LEU A 47 -8.74 4.98 -4.03
N ALA A 48 -10.02 5.15 -3.67
CA ALA A 48 -10.79 4.05 -3.09
C ALA A 48 -11.01 2.95 -4.12
N ALA A 49 -10.68 1.70 -3.76
CA ALA A 49 -10.93 0.55 -4.61
C ALA A 49 -12.41 0.20 -4.59
N GLU A 50 -13.00 -0.08 -5.75
CA GLU A 50 -14.39 -0.53 -5.81
C GLU A 50 -14.52 -1.89 -5.09
N PRO A 51 -15.49 -2.09 -4.17
CA PRO A 51 -15.66 -3.35 -3.45
C PRO A 51 -15.75 -4.57 -4.35
N VAL A 52 -16.31 -4.41 -5.56
CA VAL A 52 -16.45 -5.49 -6.56
C VAL A 52 -15.12 -6.01 -7.11
N SER A 53 -14.03 -5.27 -6.93
CA SER A 53 -12.71 -5.58 -7.51
C SER A 53 -12.00 -6.76 -6.84
N LEU A 54 -12.42 -7.12 -5.62
CA LEU A 54 -11.82 -8.21 -4.83
C LEU A 54 -12.92 -9.07 -4.21
N THR A 55 -12.61 -10.32 -3.90
CA THR A 55 -13.58 -11.21 -3.25
C THR A 55 -13.85 -10.77 -1.81
N LYS A 56 -15.02 -11.14 -1.27
CA LYS A 56 -15.35 -10.93 0.15
C LYS A 56 -14.28 -11.52 1.08
N GLU A 57 -13.73 -12.68 0.71
CA GLU A 57 -12.67 -13.33 1.46
C GLU A 57 -11.42 -12.44 1.54
N ILE A 58 -10.96 -11.91 0.39
CA ILE A 58 -9.79 -11.02 0.34
C ILE A 58 -10.04 -9.75 1.15
N TRP A 59 -11.22 -9.14 1.00
CA TRP A 59 -11.59 -7.96 1.79
C TRP A 59 -11.55 -8.24 3.28
N LYS A 60 -12.24 -9.29 3.73
CA LYS A 60 -12.41 -9.64 5.15
C LYS A 60 -11.10 -10.03 5.83
N ASN A 61 -10.27 -10.83 5.15
CA ASN A 61 -9.12 -11.46 5.77
C ASN A 61 -7.80 -10.70 5.53
N HIS A 62 -7.74 -9.85 4.51
CA HIS A 62 -6.49 -9.19 4.11
C HIS A 62 -6.58 -7.67 4.06
N VAL A 63 -7.64 -7.09 3.49
CA VAL A 63 -7.67 -5.63 3.27
C VAL A 63 -8.24 -4.88 4.48
N LEU A 64 -9.44 -5.24 4.94
CA LEU A 64 -10.11 -4.58 6.06
C LEU A 64 -9.31 -4.61 7.37
N PRO A 65 -8.62 -5.72 7.75
CA PRO A 65 -7.79 -5.74 8.96
C PRO A 65 -6.65 -4.72 8.91
N VAL A 66 -5.97 -4.62 7.76
CA VAL A 66 -4.88 -3.65 7.55
C VAL A 66 -5.44 -2.23 7.61
N MET A 67 -6.55 -1.95 6.94
CA MET A 67 -7.16 -0.62 6.91
C MET A 67 -7.70 -0.19 8.27
N ALA A 68 -8.27 -1.11 9.05
CA ALA A 68 -8.68 -0.84 10.44
C ALA A 68 -7.48 -0.34 11.26
N SER A 69 -6.34 -1.03 11.16
CA SER A 69 -5.12 -0.62 11.86
C SER A 69 -4.59 0.74 11.40
N ARG A 70 -4.65 1.05 10.10
CA ARG A 70 -4.29 2.37 9.54
C ARG A 70 -5.22 3.49 10.03
N MET A 71 -6.40 3.15 10.54
CA MET A 71 -7.34 4.07 11.18
C MET A 71 -7.26 4.08 12.71
N GLY A 72 -6.27 3.39 13.30
CA GLY A 72 -6.08 3.33 14.76
C GLY A 72 -7.02 2.36 15.47
N LEU A 73 -7.71 1.46 14.75
CA LEU A 73 -8.58 0.44 15.33
C LEU A 73 -7.84 -0.88 15.56
N ILE A 74 -8.19 -1.54 16.65
CA ILE A 74 -7.76 -2.92 16.93
C ILE A 74 -8.71 -3.87 16.19
N TYR A 75 -8.16 -4.65 15.25
CA TYR A 75 -8.93 -5.64 14.51
C TYR A 75 -8.69 -7.04 15.09
N PRO A 76 -9.75 -7.80 15.44
CA PRO A 76 -9.60 -9.12 16.07
C PRO A 76 -8.74 -10.08 15.24
N GLY A 77 -7.75 -10.70 15.88
CA GLY A 77 -6.87 -11.69 15.24
C GLY A 77 -5.83 -11.11 14.28
N TYR A 78 -5.69 -9.78 14.22
CA TYR A 78 -4.72 -9.10 13.37
C TYR A 78 -3.79 -8.21 14.21
N ASP A 79 -2.49 -8.49 14.16
CA ASP A 79 -1.45 -7.64 14.73
C ASP A 79 -0.72 -6.91 13.58
N PRO A 80 -0.88 -5.57 13.46
CA PRO A 80 -0.25 -4.78 12.40
C PRO A 80 1.27 -4.63 12.57
N LEU A 81 1.80 -4.93 13.75
CA LEU A 81 3.25 -4.88 14.05
C LEU A 81 3.90 -6.27 14.01
N ARG A 82 3.17 -7.30 13.57
CA ARG A 82 3.67 -8.67 13.50
C ARG A 82 4.76 -8.78 12.45
N GLY A 83 5.92 -9.29 12.86
CA GLY A 83 7.07 -9.51 11.97
C GLY A 83 7.94 -8.26 11.74
N LEU A 84 7.58 -7.10 12.31
CA LEU A 84 8.44 -5.90 12.27
C LEU A 84 9.59 -6.03 13.27
N SER A 85 10.75 -5.51 12.90
CA SER A 85 11.90 -5.39 13.82
C SER A 85 11.65 -4.34 14.90
N ALA A 86 12.47 -4.31 15.95
CA ALA A 86 12.39 -3.26 16.98
C ALA A 86 12.62 -1.86 16.40
N GLU A 87 13.55 -1.74 15.46
CA GLU A 87 13.83 -0.50 14.74
C GLU A 87 12.62 -0.04 13.91
N GLU A 88 12.04 -0.96 13.14
CA GLU A 88 10.88 -0.65 12.30
C GLU A 88 9.64 -0.29 13.13
N ARG A 89 9.44 -0.94 14.27
CA ARG A 89 8.41 -0.56 15.26
C ARG A 89 8.63 0.85 15.80
N ALA A 90 9.87 1.25 16.07
CA ALA A 90 10.18 2.59 16.53
C ALA A 90 9.85 3.65 15.46
N ILE A 91 10.10 3.34 14.18
CA ILE A 91 9.72 4.21 13.06
C ILE A 91 8.20 4.35 12.96
N VAL A 92 7.47 3.23 12.99
CA VAL A 92 5.99 3.21 12.95
C VAL A 92 5.40 4.07 14.06
N ASN A 93 5.90 3.92 15.29
CA ASN A 93 5.45 4.69 16.44
C ASN A 93 5.79 6.18 16.31
N LYS A 94 7.04 6.50 15.95
CA LYS A 94 7.50 7.90 15.83
C LYS A 94 6.77 8.67 14.73
N ALA A 95 6.43 7.99 13.63
CA ALA A 95 5.73 8.59 12.49
C ALA A 95 4.20 8.53 12.60
N HIS A 96 3.65 7.97 13.69
CA HIS A 96 2.21 7.77 13.88
C HIS A 96 1.52 7.11 12.67
N ILE A 97 2.22 6.15 12.04
CA ILE A 97 1.71 5.41 10.86
C ILE A 97 0.44 4.63 11.23
N ILE A 98 0.38 4.15 12.47
CA ILE A 98 -0.85 3.72 13.12
C ILE A 98 -1.20 4.84 14.10
N PRO A 99 -2.35 5.52 13.92
CA PRO A 99 -2.77 6.59 14.82
C PRO A 99 -2.91 6.09 16.27
N ASP A 100 -2.46 6.91 17.23
CA ASP A 100 -2.59 6.58 18.67
C ASP A 100 -4.04 6.56 19.13
N GLN A 101 -4.93 7.26 18.43
CA GLN A 101 -6.36 7.32 18.68
C GLN A 101 -7.14 7.01 17.39
N PRO A 102 -8.24 6.24 17.47
CA PRO A 102 -9.05 5.92 16.30
C PRO A 102 -9.58 7.17 15.59
N VAL A 103 -9.41 7.23 14.27
CA VAL A 103 -9.94 8.34 13.43
C VAL A 103 -11.41 8.11 13.01
N ILE A 104 -11.94 6.94 13.30
CA ILE A 104 -13.32 6.50 13.04
C ILE A 104 -13.84 5.76 14.27
N SER A 105 -15.13 5.94 14.60
CA SER A 105 -15.77 5.18 15.68
C SER A 105 -15.97 3.71 15.27
N GLU A 106 -16.01 2.79 16.24
CA GLU A 106 -16.29 1.38 15.96
C GLU A 106 -17.64 1.16 15.26
N GLU A 107 -18.65 1.96 15.60
CA GLU A 107 -19.97 1.90 14.97
C GLU A 107 -19.88 2.25 13.48
N ASN A 108 -19.18 3.33 13.13
CA ASN A 108 -19.02 3.75 11.74
C ASN A 108 -18.12 2.79 10.97
N TRP A 109 -17.07 2.26 11.60
CA TRP A 109 -16.26 1.19 11.02
C TRP A 109 -17.10 -0.02 10.63
N LYS A 110 -17.98 -0.50 11.53
CA LYS A 110 -18.89 -1.62 11.22
C LYS A 110 -19.83 -1.33 10.05
N LYS A 111 -20.33 -0.10 9.91
CA LYS A 111 -21.16 0.31 8.75
C LYS A 111 -20.35 0.26 7.45
N LEU A 112 -19.12 0.78 7.47
CA LEU A 112 -18.19 0.76 6.35
C LEU A 112 -17.85 -0.68 5.95
N GLU A 113 -17.43 -1.51 6.91
CA GLU A 113 -17.11 -2.92 6.71
C GLU A 113 -18.29 -3.69 6.10
N ASN A 114 -19.49 -3.50 6.64
CA ASN A 114 -20.70 -4.13 6.11
C ASN A 114 -21.00 -3.68 4.67
N TYR A 115 -20.79 -2.40 4.35
CA TYR A 115 -20.94 -1.91 2.98
C TYR A 115 -19.94 -2.61 2.03
N VAL A 116 -18.67 -2.71 2.41
CA VAL A 116 -17.64 -3.38 1.60
C VAL A 116 -18.00 -4.85 1.38
N LEU A 117 -18.28 -5.59 2.45
CA LEU A 117 -18.55 -7.04 2.37
C LEU A 117 -19.87 -7.37 1.66
N LYS A 118 -20.87 -6.48 1.73
CA LYS A 118 -22.13 -6.64 0.99
C LYS A 118 -21.96 -6.44 -0.52
N ASN A 119 -21.05 -5.57 -0.93
CA ASN A 119 -20.84 -5.21 -2.35
C ASN A 119 -19.67 -5.93 -3.02
N ALA A 120 -18.83 -6.63 -2.24
CA ALA A 120 -17.81 -7.52 -2.78
C ALA A 120 -18.43 -8.85 -3.26
N PRO A 121 -17.98 -9.43 -4.38
CA PRO A 121 -18.44 -10.72 -4.84
C PRO A 121 -17.79 -11.88 -4.07
N ASP A 122 -18.39 -13.06 -4.12
CA ASP A 122 -17.77 -14.27 -3.55
C ASP A 122 -16.61 -14.80 -4.43
N SER A 123 -16.61 -14.47 -5.73
CA SER A 123 -15.54 -14.81 -6.68
C SER A 123 -15.39 -13.72 -7.74
N VAL A 124 -14.19 -13.55 -8.28
CA VAL A 124 -13.94 -12.66 -9.43
C VAL A 124 -13.84 -13.52 -10.68
N ALA A 125 -14.63 -13.19 -11.71
CA ALA A 125 -14.60 -13.92 -12.97
C ALA A 125 -13.23 -13.75 -13.65
N LEU A 126 -12.68 -14.86 -14.14
CA LEU A 126 -11.50 -14.82 -15.00
C LEU A 126 -11.87 -14.15 -16.33
N ASP A 127 -11.14 -13.11 -16.72
CA ASP A 127 -11.29 -12.50 -18.05
C ASP A 127 -10.64 -13.39 -19.12
N GLU A 128 -11.36 -14.43 -19.53
CA GLU A 128 -10.92 -15.36 -20.58
C GLU A 128 -10.77 -14.70 -21.95
N LYS A 129 -11.35 -13.50 -22.17
CA LYS A 129 -11.20 -12.76 -23.43
C LYS A 129 -9.73 -12.44 -23.71
N ARG A 130 -8.88 -12.36 -22.68
CA ARG A 130 -7.43 -12.16 -22.85
C ARG A 130 -6.74 -13.36 -23.49
N LEU A 131 -7.27 -14.59 -23.31
CA LEU A 131 -6.66 -15.81 -23.82
C LEU A 131 -6.62 -15.84 -25.36
N THR A 132 -7.60 -15.21 -26.00
CA THR A 132 -7.74 -15.21 -27.47
C THR A 132 -7.39 -13.86 -28.11
N ARG A 133 -6.94 -12.87 -27.33
CA ARG A 133 -6.74 -11.50 -27.82
C ARG A 133 -5.49 -11.34 -28.70
N ASN A 134 -4.47 -12.18 -28.50
CA ASN A 134 -3.20 -12.03 -29.18
C ASN A 134 -3.11 -13.03 -30.34
N ALA A 135 -2.82 -12.54 -31.55
CA ALA A 135 -2.39 -13.40 -32.64
C ALA A 135 -0.98 -13.94 -32.34
N PRO A 136 -0.67 -15.21 -32.69
CA PRO A 136 0.69 -15.73 -32.58
C PRO A 136 1.67 -14.86 -33.39
N LEU A 137 2.73 -14.40 -32.74
CA LEU A 137 3.79 -13.64 -33.38
C LEU A 137 4.68 -14.57 -34.22
N LYS A 138 4.30 -14.80 -35.49
CA LYS A 138 5.00 -15.75 -36.39
C LYS A 138 6.41 -15.32 -36.80
N GLN A 139 6.80 -14.07 -36.54
CA GLN A 139 8.11 -13.52 -36.88
C GLN A 139 9.14 -13.69 -35.76
N PHE A 140 8.75 -14.25 -34.61
CA PHE A 140 9.60 -14.42 -33.44
C PHE A 140 9.56 -15.88 -33.00
N GLU A 141 10.73 -16.45 -32.73
CA GLU A 141 10.86 -17.73 -32.04
C GLU A 141 11.18 -17.46 -30.58
N ARG A 142 10.48 -18.13 -29.66
CA ARG A 142 10.78 -18.04 -28.23
C ARG A 142 11.91 -19.00 -27.93
N GLU A 143 13.00 -18.46 -27.40
CA GLU A 143 14.08 -19.24 -26.81
C GLU A 143 14.10 -19.02 -25.30
N ASP A 144 14.10 -20.11 -24.54
CA ASP A 144 14.28 -20.05 -23.09
C ASP A 144 15.78 -19.95 -22.78
N ILE A 145 16.16 -18.94 -22.00
CA ILE A 145 17.55 -18.68 -21.63
C ILE A 145 17.72 -18.97 -20.15
N GLN A 146 18.68 -19.83 -19.80
CA GLN A 146 19.08 -20.07 -18.42
C GLN A 146 20.14 -19.05 -18.00
N ILE A 147 19.82 -18.17 -17.05
CA ILE A 147 20.76 -17.16 -16.52
C ILE A 147 21.57 -17.73 -15.35
N ASP A 148 20.91 -18.37 -14.39
CA ASP A 148 21.55 -19.07 -13.26
C ASP A 148 20.78 -20.36 -12.95
N ARG A 149 21.12 -21.07 -11.86
CA ARG A 149 20.39 -22.29 -11.44
C ARG A 149 19.35 -22.02 -10.34
N THR A 150 19.10 -20.76 -10.00
CA THR A 150 18.26 -20.37 -8.87
C THR A 150 16.81 -20.28 -9.32
N SER A 151 15.90 -20.91 -8.57
CA SER A 151 14.46 -20.87 -8.85
C SER A 151 13.67 -20.47 -7.60
N PRO A 152 12.68 -19.55 -7.71
CA PRO A 152 12.33 -18.77 -8.91
C PRO A 152 13.42 -17.72 -9.26
N SER A 153 13.44 -17.22 -10.50
CA SER A 153 14.48 -16.27 -10.95
C SER A 153 14.43 -14.91 -10.24
N LEU A 154 13.23 -14.48 -9.81
CA LEU A 154 12.97 -13.22 -9.08
C LEU A 154 13.74 -12.02 -9.66
N ILE A 155 13.61 -11.82 -10.97
CA ILE A 155 14.25 -10.71 -11.68
C ILE A 155 13.68 -9.38 -11.17
N THR A 156 14.56 -8.49 -10.73
CA THR A 156 14.23 -7.16 -10.19
C THR A 156 14.52 -6.03 -11.17
N SER A 157 15.41 -6.27 -12.15
CA SER A 157 15.73 -5.28 -13.17
C SER A 157 16.23 -5.93 -14.47
N LEU A 158 15.92 -5.27 -15.58
CA LEU A 158 16.41 -5.58 -16.92
C LEU A 158 16.77 -4.28 -17.63
N LYS A 159 18.02 -4.10 -18.05
CA LYS A 159 18.41 -2.94 -18.85
C LYS A 159 19.48 -3.30 -19.87
N TYR A 160 19.23 -2.93 -21.12
CA TYR A 160 20.21 -3.13 -22.18
C TYR A 160 21.20 -1.96 -22.22
N ASN A 161 22.49 -2.26 -22.19
CA ASN A 161 23.55 -1.29 -22.43
C ASN A 161 23.92 -1.30 -23.92
N PRO A 162 23.59 -0.24 -24.68
CA PRO A 162 23.86 -0.21 -26.12
C PRO A 162 25.35 -0.09 -26.47
N GLN A 163 26.18 0.44 -25.58
CA GLN A 163 27.62 0.62 -25.81
C GLN A 163 28.35 -0.73 -25.76
N THR A 164 28.04 -1.56 -24.76
CA THR A 164 28.66 -2.88 -24.57
C THR A 164 27.87 -4.00 -25.24
N ARG A 165 26.65 -3.71 -25.72
CA ARG A 165 25.69 -4.69 -26.26
C ARG A 165 25.38 -5.82 -25.29
N THR A 166 25.26 -5.50 -24.01
CA THR A 166 24.94 -6.45 -22.94
C THR A 166 23.61 -6.12 -22.28
N LEU A 167 22.81 -7.15 -21.98
CA LEU A 167 21.65 -7.07 -21.12
C LEU A 167 22.09 -7.25 -19.67
N TRP A 168 21.79 -6.27 -18.83
CA TRP A 168 22.02 -6.33 -17.40
C TRP A 168 20.76 -6.82 -16.71
N ILE A 169 20.90 -7.80 -15.82
CA ILE A 169 19.82 -8.55 -15.20
C ILE A 169 20.05 -8.58 -13.70
N GLY A 170 19.28 -7.82 -12.93
CA GLY A 170 19.30 -7.88 -11.46
C GLY A 170 18.29 -8.88 -10.92
N ASN A 171 18.58 -9.50 -9.79
CA ASN A 171 17.62 -10.36 -9.09
C ASN A 171 17.52 -10.07 -7.59
N PHE A 172 16.51 -10.69 -6.97
CA PHE A 172 16.24 -10.62 -5.53
C PHE A 172 17.38 -11.17 -4.66
N TYR A 173 18.26 -12.00 -5.21
CA TYR A 173 19.35 -12.68 -4.49
C TYR A 173 20.64 -11.86 -4.45
N ASN A 174 20.55 -10.54 -4.62
CA ASN A 174 21.70 -9.63 -4.63
C ASN A 174 22.73 -9.95 -5.72
N LYS A 175 22.25 -10.39 -6.89
CA LYS A 175 23.09 -10.65 -8.05
C LYS A 175 22.67 -9.78 -9.22
N VAL A 176 23.67 -9.35 -9.97
CA VAL A 176 23.52 -8.74 -11.29
C VAL A 176 24.31 -9.57 -12.29
N PHE A 177 23.64 -9.99 -13.36
CA PHE A 177 24.26 -10.70 -14.47
C PHE A 177 24.39 -9.77 -15.66
N THR A 178 25.52 -9.80 -16.34
CA THR A 178 25.60 -9.28 -17.71
C THR A 178 25.46 -10.45 -18.67
N TRP A 179 24.56 -10.32 -19.63
CA TRP A 179 24.26 -11.35 -20.62
C TRP A 179 24.42 -10.76 -22.02
N LYS A 180 24.97 -11.55 -22.94
CA LYS A 180 25.14 -11.17 -24.33
C LYS A 180 24.62 -12.26 -25.25
N TYR A 181 23.94 -11.84 -26.31
CA TYR A 181 23.38 -12.75 -27.29
C TYR A 181 24.49 -13.63 -27.90
N TYR A 182 24.21 -14.93 -28.05
CA TYR A 182 25.14 -16.01 -28.40
C TYR A 182 26.27 -16.36 -27.41
N GLU A 183 26.65 -15.46 -26.50
CA GLU A 183 27.73 -15.70 -25.52
C GLU A 183 27.18 -16.19 -24.17
N GLY A 184 25.93 -15.87 -23.85
CA GLY A 184 25.34 -16.20 -22.54
C GLY A 184 25.72 -15.18 -21.46
N VAL A 185 25.82 -15.64 -20.21
CA VAL A 185 26.24 -14.80 -19.09
C VAL A 185 27.73 -14.52 -19.18
N THR A 186 28.08 -13.24 -19.35
CA THR A 186 29.47 -12.77 -19.45
C THR A 186 30.06 -12.39 -18.09
N GLN A 187 29.22 -12.03 -17.12
CA GLN A 187 29.67 -11.64 -15.79
C GLN A 187 28.56 -11.88 -14.75
N THR A 188 28.98 -12.19 -13.53
CA THR A 188 28.13 -12.15 -12.34
C THR A 188 28.74 -11.16 -11.35
N ILE A 189 27.92 -10.26 -10.84
CA ILE A 189 28.30 -9.17 -9.95
C ILE A 189 27.49 -9.33 -8.66
N ASP A 190 28.19 -9.26 -7.53
CA ASP A 190 27.58 -9.19 -6.21
C ASP A 190 27.16 -7.75 -5.89
N THR A 191 25.96 -7.61 -5.38
CA THR A 191 25.42 -6.35 -4.86
C THR A 191 25.17 -6.47 -3.36
N GLU A 192 25.10 -5.35 -2.66
CA GLU A 192 24.74 -5.38 -1.24
C GLU A 192 23.24 -5.63 -1.07
N ARG A 193 22.43 -5.08 -1.98
CA ARG A 193 20.96 -5.21 -2.03
C ARG A 193 20.48 -5.46 -3.47
N PRO A 194 19.21 -5.88 -3.67
CA PRO A 194 18.70 -6.17 -5.01
C PRO A 194 18.65 -4.90 -5.88
N ALA A 195 19.32 -4.96 -7.03
CA ALA A 195 19.33 -3.87 -8.00
C ALA A 195 18.03 -3.81 -8.78
N VAL A 196 17.39 -2.64 -8.82
CA VAL A 196 16.13 -2.36 -9.52
C VAL A 196 16.31 -1.44 -10.73
N ASP A 197 17.46 -0.78 -10.87
CA ASP A 197 17.84 -0.05 -12.09
C ASP A 197 19.36 0.07 -12.23
N PHE A 198 19.82 0.32 -13.47
CA PHE A 198 21.22 0.51 -13.84
C PHE A 198 21.40 1.82 -14.60
N ASN A 199 22.36 2.66 -14.24
CA ASN A 199 22.65 3.90 -14.97
C ASN A 199 24.03 3.79 -15.61
N PHE A 200 24.05 3.82 -16.96
CA PHE A 200 25.26 3.67 -17.76
C PHE A 200 25.75 5.05 -18.22
N SER A 201 26.95 5.42 -17.79
CA SER A 201 27.72 6.57 -18.25
C SER A 201 29.00 6.07 -18.92
N PRO A 202 29.66 6.87 -19.79
CA PRO A 202 30.79 6.41 -20.60
C PRO A 202 31.90 5.66 -19.83
N ASN A 203 32.17 6.07 -18.58
CA ASN A 203 33.22 5.48 -17.75
C ASN A 203 32.70 4.98 -16.39
N GLN A 204 31.39 5.01 -16.16
CA GLN A 204 30.82 4.78 -14.84
C GLN A 204 29.50 4.05 -14.98
N THR A 205 29.28 3.06 -14.12
CA THR A 205 27.99 2.42 -13.99
C THR A 205 27.52 2.54 -12.55
N TYR A 206 26.24 2.83 -12.38
CA TYR A 206 25.63 2.95 -11.07
C TYR A 206 24.41 2.05 -10.95
N PHE A 207 24.17 1.49 -9.78
CA PHE A 207 23.01 0.66 -9.50
C PHE A 207 22.10 1.41 -8.53
N THR A 208 20.80 1.35 -8.80
CA THR A 208 19.79 1.70 -7.80
C THR A 208 19.38 0.42 -7.11
N GLU A 209 19.64 0.31 -5.81
CA GLU A 209 19.29 -0.87 -5.02
C GLU A 209 18.12 -0.54 -4.09
N ILE A 210 17.09 -1.39 -4.10
CA ILE A 210 15.84 -1.12 -3.36
C ILE A 210 15.93 -1.43 -1.86
N GLY A 211 17.00 -2.10 -1.42
CA GLY A 211 17.11 -2.57 -0.04
C GLY A 211 16.27 -3.82 0.19
N LYS A 212 15.21 -3.70 0.98
CA LYS A 212 14.28 -4.79 1.27
C LYS A 212 13.09 -4.70 0.32
N LEU A 213 12.87 -5.76 -0.47
CA LEU A 213 11.74 -5.82 -1.41
C LEU A 213 10.38 -6.00 -0.76
N TYR A 214 10.34 -6.62 0.43
CA TYR A 214 9.10 -6.68 1.19
C TYR A 214 8.76 -5.28 1.72
N PRO A 215 7.46 -4.91 1.78
CA PRO A 215 7.04 -3.63 2.33
C PRO A 215 7.71 -3.36 3.68
N THR A 216 8.35 -2.20 3.80
CA THR A 216 9.10 -1.82 5.00
C THR A 216 9.15 -0.31 5.14
N GLU A 217 9.23 0.15 6.38
CA GLU A 217 9.51 1.56 6.71
C GLU A 217 11.01 1.83 6.90
N LEU A 218 11.85 0.80 6.74
CA LEU A 218 13.30 0.92 6.88
C LEU A 218 13.91 1.57 5.64
N SER A 219 14.74 2.59 5.88
CA SER A 219 15.56 3.22 4.85
C SER A 219 16.78 2.35 4.58
N THR A 220 16.63 1.40 3.65
CA THR A 220 17.69 0.41 3.30
C THR A 220 18.06 0.43 1.83
N GLY A 221 17.48 1.36 1.07
CA GLY A 221 17.84 1.60 -0.32
C GLY A 221 19.22 2.22 -0.43
N SER A 222 19.85 2.02 -1.58
CA SER A 222 21.16 2.60 -1.86
C SER A 222 21.31 3.00 -3.32
N TYR A 223 22.17 3.97 -3.57
CA TYR A 223 22.72 4.23 -4.90
C TYR A 223 24.19 3.82 -4.89
N ALA A 224 24.51 2.75 -5.61
CA ALA A 224 25.81 2.11 -5.58
C ALA A 224 26.63 2.41 -6.85
N PHE A 225 27.93 2.61 -6.70
CA PHE A 225 28.87 2.71 -7.80
C PHE A 225 29.46 1.34 -8.10
N PHE A 226 29.41 0.95 -9.38
CA PHE A 226 30.02 -0.28 -9.83
C PHE A 226 31.50 -0.08 -10.15
N SER A 227 32.36 -0.80 -9.43
CA SER A 227 33.79 -0.87 -9.71
C SER A 227 34.28 -2.32 -9.68
N SER A 228 35.04 -2.72 -10.71
CA SER A 228 35.87 -3.95 -10.70
C SER A 228 35.21 -5.22 -10.14
N ASN A 229 33.93 -5.48 -10.46
CA ASN A 229 33.08 -6.62 -10.06
C ASN A 229 32.27 -6.48 -8.76
N LYS A 230 32.24 -5.33 -8.10
CA LYS A 230 31.38 -5.07 -6.95
C LYS A 230 30.63 -3.75 -7.10
N ALA A 231 29.39 -3.71 -6.62
CA ALA A 231 28.67 -2.45 -6.40
C ALA A 231 28.90 -1.99 -4.96
N GLU A 232 29.42 -0.78 -4.79
CA GLU A 232 29.65 -0.18 -3.48
C GLU A 232 28.67 0.98 -3.25
N PRO A 233 27.87 0.95 -2.18
CA PRO A 233 26.95 2.04 -1.85
C PRO A 233 27.67 3.39 -1.70
N MET A 234 27.25 4.40 -2.48
CA MET A 234 27.74 5.77 -2.36
C MET A 234 26.81 6.66 -1.53
N LEU A 235 25.51 6.38 -1.60
CA LEU A 235 24.47 7.05 -0.84
C LEU A 235 23.57 5.99 -0.23
N THR A 236 23.41 6.06 1.09
CA THR A 236 22.43 5.30 1.86
C THR A 236 21.36 6.26 2.32
N THR A 237 20.09 5.89 2.19
CA THR A 237 18.97 6.69 2.69
C THR A 237 18.69 6.40 4.15
#